data_AF-K1P8X5-F1
#
_entry.id   AF-K1P8X5-F1
#
_cell.length_a   1.000
_cell.length_b   1.000
_cell.length_c   1.000
_cell.angle_alpha   90.00
_cell.angle_beta   90.00
_cell.angle_gamma   90.00
#
_symmetry.space_group_name_H-M   'P 1'
#
loop_
_entity.id
_entity.type
_entity.pdbx_description
1 polymer ?
#
loop_
_entity_poly.entity_id
_entity_poly.type
_entity_poly.pdbx_seq_one_letter_code
_entity_poly.pdbx_strand_id
1 'polypeptide(L)'
;MNDLDVKKRTEELTDSFMEARELMQDARESMNTVYFSEDMQEAAEAVSQTIQMYEKLLNELDENQKKDVVRTIGLKMAELKAQQAAMEEELKSD
;
A
#
# COMPACT_ATOMS: atom_id res chain seq x y z
N MET A 1 21.72 2.71 4.68
CA MET A 1 20.96 3.88 5.21
C MET A 1 21.20 3.95 6.72
N ASN A 2 21.11 5.10 7.40
CA ASN A 2 21.21 5.09 8.88
C ASN A 2 19.87 4.62 9.48
N ASP A 3 19.90 4.10 10.71
CA ASP A 3 18.70 3.46 11.30
C ASP A 3 17.55 4.44 11.56
N LEU A 4 17.86 5.73 11.79
CA LEU A 4 16.83 6.75 11.98
C LEU A 4 16.04 6.99 10.68
N ASP A 5 16.74 7.05 9.55
CA ASP A 5 16.13 7.19 8.22
C ASP A 5 15.28 5.95 7.87
N VAL A 6 15.75 4.74 8.21
CA VAL A 6 14.98 3.50 8.01
C VAL A 6 13.69 3.52 8.82
N LYS A 7 13.79 3.92 10.09
CA LYS A 7 12.63 4.03 10.97
C LYS A 7 11.61 5.04 10.43
N LYS A 8 12.07 6.23 10.04
CA LYS A 8 11.21 7.27 9.48
C LYS A 8 10.48 6.79 8.22
N ARG A 9 11.18 6.15 7.29
CA ARG A 9 10.54 5.60 6.07
C ARG A 9 9.57 4.47 6.36
N THR A 10 9.81 3.68 7.42
CA THR A 10 8.87 2.65 7.86
C THR A 10 7.61 3.25 8.50
N GLU A 11 7.74 4.37 9.19
CA GLU A 11 6.62 5.17 9.69
C GLU A 11 5.82 5.79 8.53
N GLU A 12 6.50 6.41 7.56
CA GLU A 12 5.86 6.94 6.34
C GLU A 12 5.08 5.85 5.59
N LEU A 13 5.65 4.64 5.43
CA LEU A 13 4.94 3.51 4.85
C LEU A 13 3.72 3.04 5.67
N THR A 14 3.77 3.21 6.99
CA THR A 14 2.64 2.89 7.87
C THR A 14 1.51 3.88 7.65
N ASP A 15 1.82 5.16 7.49
CA ASP A 15 0.84 6.19 7.19
C ASP A 15 0.22 5.96 5.80
N SER A 16 1.03 5.71 4.77
CA SER A 16 0.53 5.39 3.42
C SER A 16 -0.33 4.12 3.40
N PHE A 17 -0.01 3.11 4.22
CA PHE A 17 -0.87 1.94 4.39
C PHE A 17 -2.24 2.30 4.94
N MET A 18 -2.30 3.18 5.94
CA MET A 18 -3.57 3.62 6.54
C MET A 18 -4.40 4.41 5.54
N GLU A 19 -3.76 5.34 4.82
CA GLU A 19 -4.40 6.14 3.75
C GLU A 19 -4.94 5.25 2.63
N ALA A 20 -4.15 4.30 2.12
CA ALA A 20 -4.61 3.36 1.10
C ALA A 20 -5.84 2.56 1.57
N ARG A 21 -5.89 2.19 2.85
CA ARG A 21 -7.05 1.49 3.42
C ARG A 21 -8.30 2.36 3.57
N GLU A 22 -8.12 3.63 3.88
CA GLU A 22 -9.21 4.61 3.94
C GLU A 22 -9.80 4.82 2.55
N LEU A 23 -8.96 5.08 1.55
CA LEU A 23 -9.41 5.22 0.15
C LEU A 23 -10.12 3.97 -0.36
N MET A 24 -9.65 2.77 -0.01
CA MET A 24 -10.34 1.53 -0.35
C MET A 24 -11.71 1.40 0.33
N GLN A 25 -11.87 1.95 1.52
CA GLN A 25 -13.16 1.99 2.19
C GLN A 25 -14.09 3.00 1.49
N ASP A 26 -13.60 4.19 1.18
CA ASP A 26 -14.36 5.24 0.49
C ASP A 26 -14.86 4.76 -0.88
N ALA A 27 -13.98 4.10 -1.65
CA ALA A 27 -14.36 3.46 -2.93
C ALA A 27 -15.46 2.40 -2.76
N ARG A 28 -15.45 1.64 -1.66
CA ARG A 28 -16.55 0.68 -1.39
C ARG A 28 -17.84 1.37 -0.98
N GLU A 29 -17.76 2.48 -0.27
CA GLU A 29 -18.92 3.27 0.13
C GLU A 29 -19.58 3.96 -1.07
N SER A 30 -18.79 4.32 -2.09
CA SER A 30 -19.29 4.88 -3.34
C SER A 30 -19.76 3.84 -4.36
N MET A 31 -19.74 2.55 -4.02
CA MET A 31 -20.24 1.47 -4.87
C MET A 31 -21.71 1.72 -5.26
N ASN A 32 -22.04 1.54 -6.55
CA ASN A 32 -23.32 1.89 -7.17
C ASN A 32 -23.58 3.39 -7.37
N THR A 33 -22.56 4.24 -7.19
CA THR A 33 -22.60 5.65 -7.62
C THR A 33 -21.74 5.86 -8.85
N VAL A 34 -21.89 7.03 -9.50
CA VAL A 34 -21.04 7.43 -10.63
C VAL A 34 -19.59 7.70 -10.23
N TYR A 35 -19.30 7.83 -8.93
CA TYR A 35 -17.97 8.10 -8.39
C TYR A 35 -17.15 6.83 -8.17
N PHE A 36 -17.79 5.65 -8.14
CA PHE A 36 -17.15 4.38 -7.84
C PHE A 36 -15.86 4.13 -8.64
N SER A 37 -15.90 4.35 -9.96
CA SER A 37 -14.74 4.10 -10.82
C SER A 37 -13.57 5.05 -10.53
N GLU A 38 -13.85 6.31 -10.19
CA GLU A 38 -12.84 7.31 -9.84
C GLU A 38 -12.23 6.98 -8.48
N ASP A 39 -13.06 6.73 -7.47
CA ASP A 39 -12.61 6.40 -6.11
C ASP A 39 -11.85 5.05 -6.09
N MET A 40 -12.29 4.06 -6.87
CA MET A 40 -11.59 2.77 -7.01
C MET A 40 -10.22 2.94 -7.68
N GLN A 41 -10.12 3.83 -8.67
CA GLN A 41 -8.84 4.14 -9.30
C GLN A 41 -7.89 4.84 -8.31
N GLU A 42 -8.37 5.83 -7.56
CA GLU A 42 -7.57 6.52 -6.54
C GLU A 42 -7.07 5.54 -5.47
N ALA A 43 -7.94 4.67 -4.98
CA ALA A 43 -7.57 3.64 -4.04
C ALA A 43 -6.52 2.66 -4.62
N ALA A 44 -6.70 2.21 -5.87
CA ALA A 44 -5.74 1.34 -6.54
C ALA A 44 -4.36 2.01 -6.73
N GLU A 45 -4.34 3.31 -7.05
CA GLU A 45 -3.12 4.10 -7.17
C GLU A 45 -2.39 4.21 -5.82
N ALA A 46 -3.10 4.53 -4.73
CA ALA A 46 -2.51 4.62 -3.39
C ALA A 46 -1.94 3.28 -2.90
N VAL A 47 -2.64 2.17 -3.15
CA VAL A 47 -2.16 0.81 -2.86
C VAL A 47 -0.88 0.51 -3.63
N SER A 48 -0.88 0.76 -4.94
CA SER A 48 0.27 0.51 -5.82
C SER A 48 1.48 1.36 -5.41
N GLN A 49 1.28 2.65 -5.13
CA GLN A 49 2.34 3.54 -4.67
C GLN A 49 2.96 3.07 -3.34
N THR A 50 2.12 2.67 -2.38
CA THR A 50 2.58 2.18 -1.07
C THR A 50 3.45 0.92 -1.22
N ILE A 51 3.02 -0.03 -2.07
CA ILE A 51 3.77 -1.25 -2.36
C ILE A 51 5.11 -0.92 -3.04
N GLN A 52 5.12 -0.01 -4.01
CA GLN A 52 6.34 0.41 -4.69
C GLN A 52 7.33 1.11 -3.75
N MET A 53 6.83 1.98 -2.85
CA MET A 53 7.66 2.61 -1.81
C MET A 53 8.32 1.57 -0.91
N TYR A 54 7.57 0.53 -0.53
CA TYR A 54 8.09 -0.56 0.28
C TYR A 54 9.18 -1.36 -0.45
N GLU A 55 8.93 -1.75 -1.69
CA GLU A 55 9.92 -2.50 -2.49
C GLU A 55 11.18 -1.67 -2.76
N LYS A 56 11.02 -0.38 -3.03
CA LYS A 56 12.14 0.55 -3.16
C LYS A 56 12.93 0.65 -1.87
N LEU A 57 12.27 0.80 -0.71
CA LEU A 57 12.94 0.82 0.58
C LEU A 57 13.75 -0.46 0.77
N LEU A 58 13.16 -1.64 0.58
CA LEU A 58 13.89 -2.90 0.74
C LEU A 58 15.13 -2.98 -0.17
N ASN A 59 15.06 -2.51 -1.41
CA ASN A 59 16.20 -2.51 -2.33
C ASN A 59 17.36 -1.60 -1.88
N GLU A 60 17.11 -0.61 -1.03
CA GLU A 60 18.11 0.33 -0.51
C GLU A 60 18.74 -0.11 0.83
N LEU A 61 18.25 -1.20 1.43
CA LEU A 61 18.64 -1.68 2.76
C LEU A 61 19.60 -2.88 2.71
N ASP A 62 20.40 -3.02 3.76
CA ASP A 62 21.13 -4.27 4.01
C ASP A 62 20.22 -5.37 4.57
N GLU A 63 20.74 -6.59 4.66
CA GLU A 63 19.96 -7.76 5.07
C GLU A 63 19.42 -7.70 6.51
N ASN A 64 20.09 -6.99 7.43
CA ASN A 64 19.58 -6.83 8.79
C ASN A 64 18.45 -5.80 8.80
N GLN A 65 18.68 -4.66 8.16
CA GLN A 65 17.67 -3.60 8.03
C GLN A 65 16.41 -4.10 7.31
N LYS A 66 16.55 -4.87 6.22
CA LYS A 66 15.43 -5.51 5.53
C LYS A 66 14.62 -6.40 6.47
N LYS A 67 15.27 -7.26 7.27
CA LYS A 67 14.57 -8.15 8.21
C LYS A 67 13.75 -7.36 9.24
N ASP A 68 14.31 -6.28 9.76
CA ASP A 68 13.62 -5.42 10.73
C ASP A 68 12.41 -4.72 10.11
N VAL A 69 12.55 -4.21 8.89
CA VAL A 69 11.45 -3.59 8.14
C VAL A 69 10.36 -4.62 7.80
N VAL A 70 10.73 -5.80 7.27
CA VAL A 70 9.79 -6.89 6.97
C VAL A 70 9.06 -7.35 8.23
N ARG A 71 9.74 -7.44 9.38
CA ARG A 71 9.11 -7.78 10.66
C ARG A 71 8.10 -6.74 11.11
N THR A 72 8.36 -5.47 10.84
CA THR A 72 7.54 -4.35 11.31
C THR A 72 6.30 -4.14 10.44
N ILE A 73 6.46 -4.19 9.12
CA ILE A 73 5.41 -3.79 8.17
C ILE A 73 5.10 -4.83 7.08
N GLY A 74 5.85 -5.93 7.01
CA GLY A 74 5.72 -6.91 5.92
C GLY A 74 4.33 -7.55 5.82
N LEU A 75 3.65 -7.79 6.95
CA LEU A 75 2.29 -8.33 6.96
C LEU A 75 1.29 -7.35 6.32
N LYS A 76 1.39 -6.06 6.64
CA LYS A 76 0.55 -5.00 6.06
C LYS A 76 0.77 -4.89 4.55
N MET A 77 2.02 -5.00 4.10
CA MET A 77 2.33 -4.98 2.67
C MET A 77 1.82 -6.22 1.93
N ALA A 78 1.85 -7.39 2.58
CA ALA A 78 1.24 -8.60 2.02
C ALA A 78 -0.29 -8.47 1.90
N GLU A 79 -0.94 -7.85 2.89
CA GLU A 79 -2.36 -7.51 2.86
C GLU A 79 -2.68 -6.58 1.68
N LEU A 80 -1.92 -5.49 1.47
CA LEU A 80 -2.12 -4.59 0.33
C LEU A 80 -1.93 -5.30 -1.01
N LYS A 81 -0.93 -6.16 -1.15
CA LYS A 81 -0.70 -6.93 -2.38
C LYS A 81 -1.88 -7.84 -2.73
N ALA A 82 -2.50 -8.44 -1.72
CA ALA A 82 -3.71 -9.24 -1.91
C ALA A 82 -4.91 -8.39 -2.31
N GLN A 83 -5.07 -7.20 -1.71
CA GLN A 83 -6.14 -6.26 -2.06
C GLN A 83 -5.96 -5.70 -3.47
N GLN A 84 -4.74 -5.34 -3.87
CA GLN A 84 -4.42 -4.89 -5.22
C GLN A 84 -4.84 -5.92 -6.27
N ALA A 85 -4.51 -7.20 -6.06
CA ALA A 85 -4.90 -8.26 -6.98
C ALA A 85 -6.42 -8.38 -7.14
N ALA A 86 -7.17 -8.25 -6.04
CA ALA A 86 -8.63 -8.26 -6.07
C ALA A 86 -9.20 -7.04 -6.82
N MET A 87 -8.66 -5.84 -6.59
CA MET A 87 -9.07 -4.61 -7.28
C MET A 87 -8.80 -4.69 -8.79
N GLU A 88 -7.67 -5.25 -9.20
CA GLU A 88 -7.34 -5.47 -10.62
C GLU A 88 -8.29 -6.46 -11.31
N GLU A 89 -8.90 -7.39 -10.57
CA GLU A 89 -9.93 -8.29 -11.10
C GLU A 89 -11.28 -7.59 -11.24
N GLU A 90 -11.67 -6.75 -10.27
CA GLU A 90 -12.88 -5.93 -10.33
C GLU A 90 -12.81 -4.94 -11.50
N LEU A 91 -11.71 -4.21 -11.67
CA LEU A 91 -11.51 -3.22 -12.74
C LEU A 91 -11.46 -3.81 -14.16
N LYS A 92 -11.17 -5.11 -14.30
CA LYS A 92 -11.20 -5.80 -15.61
C LYS A 92 -12.60 -6.28 -15.99
N SER A 93 -13.52 -6.31 -15.03
CA SER A 93 -14.87 -6.85 -15.18
C SER A 93 -15.93 -5.78 -15.44
N ASP A 94 -15.57 -4.50 -15.32
CA ASP A 94 -16.34 -3.30 -15.70
C ASP A 94 -16.01 -2.86 -17.14
#